data_AF-A0A1I1SS17-F1
#
_entry.id   AF-A0A1I1SS17-F1
#
_cell.length_a   1.000
_cell.length_b   1.000
_cell.length_c   1.000
_cell.angle_alpha   90.00
_cell.angle_beta   90.00
_cell.angle_gamma   90.00
#
_symmetry.space_group_name_H-M   'P 1'
#
loop_
_entity.id
_entity.type
_entity.pdbx_description
1 polymer ?
#
loop_
_entity_poly.entity_id
_entity_poly.type
_entity_poly.pdbx_seq_one_letter_code
_entity_poly.pdbx_strand_id
1 'polypeptide(L)'
;MIELVRIIDELEQFLDEMLISGAGTVPLSFFHDMKRECEQYGLTYATAQLLIIEEERNKARFLHKEETSKLTEAFCKLQEYIQVVKVEMLHL
;
A
#
# COMPACT_ATOMS: atom_id res chain seq x y z
N MET A 1 9.71 0.06 -17.69
CA MET A 1 8.53 0.95 -17.69
C MET A 1 7.24 0.17 -17.53
N ILE A 2 6.92 -0.81 -18.39
CA ILE A 2 5.65 -1.58 -18.31
C ILE A 2 5.42 -2.21 -16.92
N GLU A 3 6.43 -2.87 -16.34
CA GLU A 3 6.30 -3.50 -15.03
C GLU A 3 6.15 -2.51 -13.87
N LEU A 4 6.80 -1.35 -13.94
CA LEU A 4 6.68 -0.33 -12.90
C LEU A 4 5.27 0.28 -12.90
N VAL A 5 4.71 0.54 -14.08
CA VAL A 5 3.31 1.00 -14.21
C VAL A 5 2.36 -0.04 -13.62
N ARG A 6 2.54 -1.33 -13.96
CA ARG A 6 1.73 -2.42 -13.40
C ARG A 6 1.75 -2.42 -11.88
N ILE A 7 2.93 -2.34 -11.25
CA ILE A 7 3.06 -2.34 -9.79
C ILE A 7 2.34 -1.14 -9.16
N ILE A 8 2.51 0.05 -9.75
CA ILE A 8 1.85 1.25 -9.25
C ILE A 8 0.33 1.18 -9.39
N ASP A 9 -0.18 0.60 -10.49
CA ASP A 9 -1.62 0.37 -10.68
C ASP A 9 -2.17 -0.69 -9.70
N GLU A 10 -1.43 -1.77 -9.44
CA GLU A 10 -1.81 -2.77 -8.44
C GLU A 10 -1.82 -2.21 -7.01
N LEU A 11 -0.87 -1.34 -6.67
CA LEU A 11 -0.87 -0.61 -5.40
C LEU A 11 -2.08 0.31 -5.28
N GLU A 12 -2.47 1.01 -6.35
CA GLU A 12 -3.65 1.87 -6.35
C GLU A 12 -4.94 1.05 -6.17
N GLN A 13 -5.08 -0.04 -6.94
CA GLN A 13 -6.22 -0.94 -6.80
C GLN A 13 -6.32 -1.51 -5.37
N PHE A 14 -5.19 -1.86 -4.76
CA PHE A 14 -5.15 -2.31 -3.38
C PHE A 14 -5.69 -1.27 -2.41
N LEU A 15 -5.32 0.01 -2.56
CA LEU A 15 -5.85 1.08 -1.73
C LEU A 15 -7.35 1.26 -1.94
N ASP A 16 -7.84 1.18 -3.17
CA ASP A 16 -9.28 1.25 -3.47
C ASP A 16 -10.05 0.09 -2.84
N GLU A 17 -9.54 -1.13 -2.92
CA GLU A 17 -10.14 -2.31 -2.29
C GLU A 17 -10.20 -2.17 -0.77
N MET A 18 -9.14 -1.62 -0.16
CA MET A 18 -9.12 -1.32 1.28
C MET A 18 -10.16 -0.28 1.68
N LEU A 19 -10.42 0.74 0.85
CA LEU A 19 -11.45 1.75 1.12
C LEU A 19 -12.87 1.17 1.02
N ILE A 20 -13.11 0.33 0.00
CA ILE A 20 -14.44 -0.24 -0.27
C ILE A 20 -14.78 -1.34 0.74
N SER A 21 -13.85 -2.26 0.96
CA SER A 21 -14.10 -3.52 1.68
C SER A 21 -13.47 -3.55 3.07
N GLY A 22 -12.66 -2.56 3.40
CA GLY A 22 -11.90 -2.48 4.64
C GLY A 22 -10.59 -3.27 4.57
N ALA A 23 -9.58 -2.81 5.31
CA ALA A 23 -8.25 -3.45 5.38
C ALA A 23 -8.29 -4.95 5.74
N GLY A 24 -9.34 -5.41 6.43
CA GLY A 24 -9.51 -6.79 6.85
C GLY A 24 -9.65 -7.80 5.71
N THR A 25 -10.10 -7.38 4.52
CA THR A 25 -10.41 -8.30 3.41
C THR A 25 -9.20 -8.65 2.54
N VAL A 26 -8.10 -7.88 2.65
CA VAL A 26 -6.90 -8.10 1.84
C VAL A 26 -6.13 -9.34 2.33
N PRO A 27 -5.74 -10.30 1.47
CA PRO A 27 -4.94 -11.46 1.87
C PRO A 27 -3.57 -11.07 2.43
N LEU A 28 -3.04 -11.82 3.41
CA LEU A 28 -1.66 -11.58 3.90
C LEU A 28 -0.60 -11.86 2.82
N SER A 29 -0.88 -12.81 1.91
CA SER A 29 0.00 -13.11 0.78
C SER A 29 0.21 -11.89 -0.12
N PHE A 30 -0.81 -11.05 -0.28
CA PHE A 30 -0.72 -9.82 -1.07
C PHE A 30 0.39 -8.90 -0.55
N PHE A 31 0.44 -8.66 0.77
CA PHE A 31 1.46 -7.80 1.36
C PHE A 31 2.87 -8.36 1.13
N HIS A 32 3.06 -9.67 1.28
CA HIS A 32 4.34 -10.31 1.02
C HIS A 32 4.77 -10.14 -0.45
N ASP A 33 3.88 -10.47 -1.39
CA ASP A 33 4.19 -10.42 -2.81
C ASP A 33 4.44 -9.00 -3.29
N MET A 34 3.59 -8.05 -2.86
CA MET A 34 3.70 -6.65 -3.25
C MET A 34 4.94 -5.98 -2.65
N LYS A 35 5.31 -6.26 -1.40
CA LYS A 35 6.56 -5.74 -0.82
C LYS A 35 7.79 -6.22 -1.59
N ARG A 36 7.83 -7.50 -1.96
CA ARG A 36 8.93 -8.07 -2.75
C ARG A 36 9.04 -7.40 -4.11
N GLU A 37 7.92 -7.16 -4.78
CA GLU A 37 7.90 -6.44 -6.06
C GLU A 37 8.38 -4.99 -5.87
N CYS A 38 7.82 -4.26 -4.90
CA CYS A 38 8.28 -2.91 -4.59
C CYS A 38 9.80 -2.83 -4.31
N GLU A 39 10.36 -3.77 -3.54
CA GLU A 39 11.80 -3.85 -3.28
C GLU A 39 12.61 -4.09 -4.55
N GLN A 40 12.17 -5.03 -5.40
CA GLN A 40 12.84 -5.35 -6.66
C GLN A 40 12.95 -4.14 -7.59
N TYR A 41 11.96 -3.25 -7.55
CA TYR A 41 11.91 -2.02 -8.36
C TYR A 41 12.38 -0.77 -7.62
N GLY A 42 12.93 -0.91 -6.41
CA GLY A 42 13.49 0.20 -5.64
C GLY A 42 12.46 1.15 -5.02
N LEU A 43 11.19 0.75 -4.92
CA LEU A 43 10.09 1.51 -4.33
C LEU A 43 10.09 1.40 -2.80
N THR A 44 11.22 1.75 -2.18
CA THR A 44 11.47 1.55 -0.74
C THR A 44 10.45 2.24 0.16
N TYR A 45 9.95 3.41 -0.27
CA TYR A 45 8.89 4.11 0.45
C TYR A 45 7.58 3.32 0.45
N ALA A 46 7.20 2.76 -0.70
CA ALA A 46 6.00 1.93 -0.82
C ALA A 46 6.11 0.67 0.05
N THR A 47 7.27 -0.01 0.03
CA THR A 47 7.55 -1.16 0.91
C THR A 47 7.36 -0.82 2.39
N ALA A 48 7.87 0.34 2.83
CA ALA A 48 7.73 0.78 4.22
C ALA A 48 6.26 1.04 4.60
N GLN A 49 5.49 1.71 3.74
CA GLN A 49 4.07 1.94 4.02
C GLN A 49 3.26 0.63 4.03
N LEU A 50 3.53 -0.30 3.10
CA LEU A 50 2.90 -1.62 3.08
C LEU A 50 3.16 -2.41 4.36
N LEU A 51 4.38 -2.33 4.92
CA LEU A 51 4.72 -2.96 6.19
C LEU A 51 3.87 -2.39 7.34
N ILE A 52 3.77 -1.05 7.43
CA ILE A 52 2.97 -0.39 8.46
C ILE A 52 1.49 -0.77 8.31
N ILE A 53 0.95 -0.77 7.08
CA ILE A 53 -0.44 -1.16 6.83
C ILE A 53 -0.70 -2.61 7.26
N GLU A 54 0.20 -3.54 6.92
CA GLU A 54 0.08 -4.95 7.33
C GLU A 54 0.07 -5.10 8.85
N GLU A 55 1.01 -4.44 9.54
CA GLU A 55 1.11 -4.46 10.99
C GLU A 55 -0.14 -3.89 11.66
N GLU A 56 -0.55 -2.68 11.29
CA GLU A 56 -1.69 -2.00 11.90
C GLU A 56 -3.01 -2.69 11.58
N ARG A 57 -3.17 -3.26 10.38
CA ARG A 57 -4.30 -4.15 10.05
C ARG A 57 -4.36 -5.34 11.00
N ASN A 58 -3.21 -5.99 11.22
CA ASN A 58 -3.14 -7.16 12.10
C ASN A 58 -3.48 -6.77 13.53
N LYS A 59 -3.02 -5.62 14.03
CA LYS A 59 -3.34 -5.16 15.40
C LYS A 59 -4.80 -4.73 15.55
N ALA A 60 -5.37 -4.03 14.56
CA ALA A 60 -6.79 -3.65 14.53
C ALA A 60 -7.75 -4.86 14.54
N ARG A 61 -7.30 -6.03 14.06
CA ARG A 61 -8.04 -7.30 14.21
C ARG A 61 -8.16 -7.75 15.67
N PHE A 62 -7.25 -7.33 16.54
CA PHE A 62 -7.21 -7.68 17.97
C PHE A 62 -7.64 -6.53 18.89
N LEU A 63 -7.50 -5.27 18.46
CA LEU A 63 -7.72 -4.08 19.28
C LEU A 63 -8.92 -3.26 18.74
N HIS A 64 -9.98 -3.17 19.54
CA HIS A 64 -11.15 -2.36 19.23
C HIS A 64 -10.88 -0.87 19.53
N LYS A 65 -10.53 -0.08 18.49
CA LYS A 65 -10.73 1.39 18.31
C LYS A 65 -9.55 2.37 18.38
N GLU A 66 -8.36 2.06 18.91
CA GLU A 66 -7.32 3.10 19.07
C GLU A 66 -6.21 3.15 17.98
N GLU A 67 -6.04 2.10 17.18
CA GLU A 67 -4.90 2.02 16.22
C GLU A 67 -5.22 2.46 14.79
N THR A 68 -6.47 2.85 14.50
CA THR A 68 -6.89 3.28 13.16
C THR A 68 -6.11 4.49 12.64
N SER A 69 -5.52 5.32 13.51
CA SER A 69 -4.78 6.52 13.11
C SER A 69 -3.55 6.22 12.24
N LYS A 70 -2.74 5.22 12.63
CA LYS A 70 -1.52 4.87 11.89
C LYS A 70 -1.81 4.15 10.58
N LEU A 71 -2.85 3.30 10.57
CA LEU A 71 -3.33 2.64 9.36
C LEU A 71 -3.77 3.68 8.32
N THR A 72 -4.58 4.65 8.74
CA THR A 72 -5.02 5.76 7.88
C THR A 72 -3.84 6.61 7.41
N GLU A 73 -2.88 6.92 8.28
CA GLU A 73 -1.70 7.70 7.90
C GLU A 73 -0.85 6.98 6.84
N ALA A 74 -0.57 5.69 7.04
CA ALA A 74 0.20 4.89 6.09
C ALA A 74 -0.54 4.71 4.75
N PHE A 75 -1.86 4.55 4.80
CA PHE A 75 -2.72 4.56 3.62
C PHE A 75 -2.57 5.86 2.82
N CYS A 76 -2.76 7.02 3.46
CA CYS A 76 -2.69 8.31 2.77
C CYS A 76 -1.29 8.56 2.19
N LYS A 77 -0.24 8.24 2.93
CA LYS A 77 1.14 8.35 2.46
C LYS A 77 1.43 7.49 1.23
N LEU A 78 0.92 6.26 1.21
CA LEU A 78 1.07 5.38 0.05
C LEU A 78 0.29 5.91 -1.16
N GLN A 79 -0.90 6.45 -0.94
CA GLN A 79 -1.71 7.10 -1.99
C GLN A 79 -0.99 8.32 -2.58
N GLU A 80 -0.45 9.21 -1.74
CA GLU A 80 0.33 10.37 -2.18
C GLU A 80 1.56 9.95 -2.99
N TYR A 81 2.28 8.92 -2.53
CA TYR A 81 3.44 8.38 -3.24
C TYR A 81 3.08 7.87 -4.64
N ILE A 82 2.00 7.10 -4.77
CA ILE A 82 1.49 6.60 -6.06
C ILE A 82 1.22 7.76 -7.01
N GLN A 83 0.55 8.82 -6.53
CA GLN A 83 0.24 9.99 -7.35
C GLN A 83 1.51 10.70 -7.82
N VAL A 84 2.51 10.87 -6.95
CA VAL A 84 3.82 11.44 -7.34
C VAL A 84 4.50 10.60 -8.41
N VAL A 85 4.59 9.28 -8.22
CA VAL A 85 5.23 8.38 -9.20
C VAL A 85 4.49 8.42 -10.53
N LYS A 86 3.15 8.36 -10.54
CA LYS A 86 2.36 8.46 -11.78
C LYS A 86 2.61 9.78 -12.52
N VAL A 87 2.66 10.90 -11.79
CA VAL A 87 2.97 12.20 -12.37
C VAL A 87 4.38 12.22 -12.95
N GLU A 88 5.38 11.74 -12.21
CA GLU A 88 6.78 11.66 -12.71
C GLU A 88 6.88 10.80 -13.97
N MET A 89 6.15 9.68 -14.04
CA MET A 89 6.11 8.80 -15.21
C MET A 89 5.44 9.43 -16.43
N LEU A 90 4.48 10.34 -16.27
CA LEU A 90 3.86 11.07 -17.38
C LEU A 90 4.77 12.13 -18.00
N HIS A 91 5.83 12.55 -17.29
CA HIS A 91 6.81 13.54 -17.76
C HIS A 91 8.07 12.90 -18.37
N LEU A 92 8.12 11.57 -18.47
CA LEU A 92 9.21 10.76 -19.05
C LEU A 92 8.83 10.21 -20.44
#